data_AF-A0AAU8A5G5-F1
#
_entry.id   AF-A0AAU8A5G5-F1
#
_cell.length_a   1.000
_cell.length_b   1.000
_cell.length_c   1.000
_cell.angle_alpha   90.00
_cell.angle_beta   90.00
_cell.angle_gamma   90.00
#
_symmetry.space_group_name_H-M   'P 1'
#
loop_
_entity.id
_entity.type
_entity.pdbx_description
1 polymer ?
#
loop_
_entity_poly.entity_id
_entity_poly.type
_entity_poly.pdbx_seq_one_letter_code
_entity_poly.pdbx_strand_id
1 'polypeptide(L)'
;MAHGRQEREEAMGDLFRKKPLEHAAGPEKLDDYIKVTNPGVWSLLIACIAIVVAAVVWLAIGTIPTTLDIRGVVFPGSGALSVTVPVSGEIQDMRVSPGDTVYPHDILAVVSQPELRAELEALMAAETPDEAAAAQKRQEYIAASVIRSDTYGVVLDAKHRGDIVSENDEIASLALMEEGTNNYQIICYVPADTARRLSAGMEAQVCPSFLSREEYGYMYGYIESVGDHPVTDSDIEAAVGSRQYVEEVLSEGSLIEVRITITLDPEAEGTANSALWSNPIGNTVPLSTGMACDILVVLDEQKPYELLLRS
;
A
#
# COMPACT_ATOMS: atom_id res chain seq x y z
N MET A 1 -88.76 -25.33 64.19
CA MET A 1 -89.64 -26.10 63.27
C MET A 1 -90.44 -25.09 62.45
N ALA A 2 -90.56 -25.29 61.13
CA ALA A 2 -91.17 -24.40 60.12
C ALA A 2 -90.22 -23.51 59.29
N HIS A 3 -90.27 -23.69 57.96
CA HIS A 3 -90.03 -22.74 56.85
C HIS A 3 -90.43 -23.50 55.57
N GLY A 4 -91.56 -23.25 54.90
CA GLY A 4 -91.87 -22.03 54.13
C GLY A 4 -91.28 -22.18 52.73
N ARG A 5 -91.94 -22.87 51.79
CA ARG A 5 -92.86 -22.31 50.77
C ARG A 5 -92.17 -21.26 49.88
N GLN A 6 -91.91 -21.66 48.63
CA GLN A 6 -91.84 -20.91 47.35
C GLN A 6 -90.74 -21.58 46.51
N GLU A 7 -90.83 -21.90 45.23
CA GLU A 7 -91.86 -21.91 44.18
C GLU A 7 -91.09 -22.58 43.00
N ARG A 8 -91.52 -23.73 42.46
CA ARG A 8 -92.35 -23.87 41.24
C ARG A 8 -91.86 -23.03 40.04
N GLU A 9 -91.87 -23.66 38.86
CA GLU A 9 -91.66 -23.10 37.51
C GLU A 9 -90.18 -22.81 37.20
N GLU A 10 -89.50 -23.39 36.22
CA GLU A 10 -89.93 -23.90 34.92
C GLU A 10 -88.89 -24.89 34.38
N ALA A 11 -89.39 -26.01 33.89
CA ALA A 11 -88.62 -27.02 33.19
C ALA A 11 -88.28 -26.54 31.77
N MET A 12 -87.02 -26.78 31.39
CA MET A 12 -86.60 -27.40 30.13
C MET A 12 -87.64 -27.45 28.99
N GLY A 13 -87.51 -26.58 27.98
CA GLY A 13 -88.17 -26.71 26.69
C GLY A 13 -88.00 -25.48 25.78
N ASP A 14 -87.60 -25.73 24.52
CA ASP A 14 -87.50 -24.79 23.38
C ASP A 14 -86.35 -23.76 23.42
N LEU A 15 -85.22 -23.93 22.71
CA LEU A 15 -85.02 -24.36 21.31
C LEU A 15 -85.88 -23.57 20.31
N PHE A 16 -85.17 -22.75 19.52
CA PHE A 16 -85.54 -22.12 18.24
C PHE A 16 -86.08 -20.68 18.21
N ARG A 17 -85.33 -19.87 17.44
CA ARG A 17 -85.81 -18.84 16.48
C ARG A 17 -86.35 -17.51 17.04
N LYS A 18 -85.53 -16.45 16.88
CA LYS A 18 -85.58 -15.46 15.76
C LYS A 18 -85.16 -14.07 16.23
N LYS A 19 -84.16 -13.50 15.54
CA LYS A 19 -83.98 -12.04 15.38
C LYS A 19 -85.23 -11.40 14.75
N PRO A 20 -85.53 -10.14 15.09
CA PRO A 20 -85.52 -9.06 14.11
C PRO A 20 -84.71 -7.86 14.65
N LEU A 21 -83.62 -7.42 14.02
CA LEU A 21 -83.59 -6.40 12.95
C LEU A 21 -84.45 -5.14 13.25
N GLU A 22 -83.71 -4.05 13.52
CA GLU A 22 -83.98 -2.64 13.16
C GLU A 22 -84.87 -1.74 14.06
N HIS A 23 -84.19 -0.83 14.75
CA HIS A 23 -84.43 0.63 14.80
C HIS A 23 -83.00 1.26 14.80
N ALA A 24 -82.46 1.88 13.74
CA ALA A 24 -82.83 3.08 12.97
C ALA A 24 -82.45 4.42 13.65
N ALA A 25 -81.34 5.03 13.16
CA ALA A 25 -80.92 6.45 13.14
C ALA A 25 -80.84 7.20 14.50
N GLY A 26 -79.67 7.55 15.08
CA GLY A 26 -78.60 8.46 14.60
C GLY A 26 -78.72 9.82 15.33
N PRO A 27 -77.74 10.74 15.36
CA PRO A 27 -76.27 10.69 15.39
C PRO A 27 -75.70 11.51 16.58
N GLU A 28 -74.82 10.98 17.43
CA GLU A 28 -73.86 11.75 18.27
C GLU A 28 -73.22 10.80 19.28
N LYS A 29 -71.99 10.37 18.99
CA LYS A 29 -70.84 10.31 19.90
C LYS A 29 -69.67 9.81 19.06
N LEU A 30 -69.29 10.66 18.11
CA LEU A 30 -68.02 10.59 17.42
C LEU A 30 -66.92 11.27 18.25
N ASP A 31 -67.08 11.30 19.58
CA ASP A 31 -66.24 12.06 20.53
C ASP A 31 -65.89 11.23 21.77
N ASP A 32 -65.43 9.99 21.55
CA ASP A 32 -64.39 9.45 22.43
C ASP A 32 -63.18 9.04 21.56
N TYR A 33 -62.91 9.92 20.59
CA TYR A 33 -61.62 10.10 19.99
C TYR A 33 -60.79 10.91 21.00
N ILE A 34 -59.59 10.44 21.31
CA ILE A 34 -58.58 11.12 22.15
C ILE A 34 -58.82 11.02 23.68
N LYS A 35 -58.79 9.81 24.24
CA LYS A 35 -58.11 9.66 25.54
C LYS A 35 -56.61 9.76 25.30
N VAL A 36 -56.11 10.97 25.49
CA VAL A 36 -54.73 11.40 25.32
C VAL A 36 -53.78 10.37 25.94
N THR A 37 -53.09 9.67 25.05
CA THR A 37 -51.76 9.07 25.19
C THR A 37 -51.40 8.51 26.57
N ASN A 38 -51.47 7.19 26.70
CA ASN A 38 -50.86 6.44 27.81
C ASN A 38 -49.39 6.91 27.98
N PRO A 39 -48.92 7.34 29.16
CA PRO A 39 -47.59 7.93 29.35
C PRO A 39 -46.42 7.04 28.88
N GLY A 40 -46.61 5.72 28.82
CA GLY A 40 -45.63 4.80 28.21
C GLY A 40 -45.52 4.89 26.67
N VAL A 41 -46.55 5.38 25.97
CA VAL A 41 -46.49 5.63 24.53
C VAL A 41 -45.68 6.89 24.23
N TRP A 42 -45.71 7.90 25.12
CA TRP A 42 -44.86 9.11 24.98
C TRP A 42 -43.37 8.79 25.16
N SER A 43 -43.01 7.94 26.13
CA SER A 43 -41.61 7.53 26.28
C SER A 43 -41.13 6.72 25.08
N LEU A 44 -41.96 5.85 24.51
CA LEU A 44 -41.66 5.13 23.28
C LEU A 44 -41.48 6.10 22.09
N LEU A 45 -42.38 7.09 21.94
CA LEU A 45 -42.29 8.11 20.90
C LEU A 45 -41.02 8.96 21.02
N ILE A 46 -40.68 9.40 22.23
CA ILE A 46 -39.44 10.15 22.49
C ILE A 46 -38.22 9.28 22.17
N ALA A 47 -38.21 8.01 22.54
CA ALA A 47 -37.12 7.10 22.22
C ALA A 47 -36.96 6.92 20.69
N CYS A 48 -38.07 6.74 19.96
CA CYS A 48 -38.03 6.69 18.49
C CYS A 48 -37.52 8.00 17.88
N ILE A 49 -38.00 9.15 18.35
CA ILE A 49 -37.53 10.46 17.88
C ILE A 49 -36.04 10.63 18.19
N ALA A 50 -35.58 10.24 19.38
CA ALA A 50 -34.17 10.33 19.75
C ALA A 50 -33.27 9.47 18.83
N ILE A 51 -33.72 8.26 18.46
CA ILE A 51 -33.01 7.42 17.48
C ILE A 51 -32.97 8.10 16.10
N VAL A 52 -34.08 8.68 15.65
CA VAL A 52 -34.12 9.40 14.37
C VAL A 52 -33.20 10.63 14.40
N VAL A 53 -33.21 11.42 15.48
CA VAL A 53 -32.31 12.56 15.64
C VAL A 53 -30.86 12.09 15.67
N ALA A 54 -30.53 11.02 16.39
CA ALA A 54 -29.18 10.46 16.41
C ALA A 54 -28.74 9.99 15.02
N ALA A 55 -29.62 9.35 14.26
CA ALA A 55 -29.35 8.95 12.88
C ALA A 55 -29.16 10.16 11.95
N VAL A 56 -29.99 11.20 12.07
CA VAL A 56 -29.85 12.44 11.28
C VAL A 56 -28.55 13.17 11.63
N VAL A 57 -28.20 13.25 12.92
CA VAL A 57 -26.93 13.83 13.38
C VAL A 57 -25.76 13.01 12.84
N TRP A 58 -25.83 11.68 12.90
CA TRP A 58 -24.79 10.81 12.35
C TRP A 58 -24.69 10.92 10.82
N LEU A 59 -25.80 11.08 10.09
CA LEU A 59 -25.79 11.31 8.64
C LEU A 59 -25.24 12.69 8.26
N ALA A 60 -25.42 13.70 9.12
CA ALA A 60 -24.93 15.05 8.89
C ALA A 60 -23.45 15.23 9.25
N ILE A 61 -22.95 14.47 10.23
CA ILE A 61 -21.59 14.58 10.77
C ILE A 61 -20.68 13.47 10.25
N GLY A 62 -21.22 12.29 9.94
CA GLY A 62 -20.44 11.17 9.43
C GLY A 62 -19.74 11.54 8.12
N THR A 63 -18.57 10.95 7.89
CA THR A 63 -17.90 10.93 6.60
C THR A 63 -17.63 9.47 6.25
N ILE A 64 -17.87 9.09 5.00
CA ILE A 64 -17.51 7.79 4.46
C ILE A 64 -16.42 8.06 3.43
N PRO A 65 -15.16 7.70 3.71
CA PRO A 65 -14.10 7.88 2.73
C PRO A 65 -14.39 6.99 1.53
N THR A 66 -14.35 7.57 0.33
CA THR A 66 -14.32 6.77 -0.89
C THR A 66 -12.88 6.35 -1.11
N THR A 67 -12.64 5.04 -1.00
CA THR A 67 -11.30 4.48 -1.09
C THR A 67 -11.06 3.83 -2.45
N LEU A 68 -9.80 3.75 -2.84
CA LEU A 68 -9.35 3.09 -4.05
C LEU A 68 -8.18 2.17 -3.73
N ASP A 69 -8.37 0.88 -3.94
CA ASP A 69 -7.32 -0.12 -3.75
C ASP A 69 -6.42 -0.18 -4.98
N ILE A 70 -5.12 -0.02 -4.75
CA ILE A 70 -4.06 -0.19 -5.75
C ILE A 70 -2.94 -1.02 -5.15
N ARG A 71 -2.09 -1.59 -6.00
CA ARG A 71 -0.89 -2.32 -5.58
C ARG A 71 0.36 -1.60 -6.03
N GLY A 72 1.42 -1.76 -5.24
CA GLY A 72 2.71 -1.16 -5.51
C GLY A 72 3.81 -1.87 -4.77
N VAL A 73 5.05 -1.45 -5.01
CA VAL A 73 6.23 -2.07 -4.42
C VAL A 73 7.05 -1.04 -3.67
N VAL A 74 7.61 -1.44 -2.53
CA VAL A 74 8.57 -0.63 -1.79
C VAL A 74 9.83 -0.49 -2.62
N PHE A 75 10.26 0.75 -2.82
CA PHE A 75 11.51 1.04 -3.52
C PHE A 75 12.29 2.15 -2.79
N PRO A 76 13.62 1.99 -2.64
CA PRO A 76 14.45 3.05 -2.07
C PRO A 76 14.68 4.16 -3.09
N GLY A 77 14.35 5.40 -2.70
CA GLY A 77 14.81 6.61 -3.39
C GLY A 77 14.35 6.80 -4.84
N SER A 78 15.18 7.50 -5.62
CA SER A 78 14.83 8.19 -6.87
C SER A 78 15.02 7.39 -8.16
N GLY A 79 15.44 6.12 -8.07
CA GLY A 79 15.62 5.24 -9.22
C GLY A 79 16.75 4.22 -9.03
N ALA A 80 17.03 3.48 -10.10
CA ALA A 80 18.13 2.50 -10.14
C ALA A 80 19.28 2.99 -11.04
N LEU A 81 20.51 2.65 -10.66
CA LEU A 81 21.74 2.92 -11.39
C LEU A 81 22.42 1.59 -11.74
N SER A 82 22.59 1.35 -13.03
CA SER A 82 23.39 0.22 -13.52
C SER A 82 24.88 0.56 -13.44
N VAL A 83 25.63 -0.31 -12.77
CA VAL A 83 27.10 -0.27 -12.71
C VAL A 83 27.64 -1.16 -13.81
N THR A 84 28.36 -0.55 -14.75
CA THR A 84 28.95 -1.24 -15.89
C THR A 84 30.46 -1.42 -15.75
N VAL A 85 31.01 -2.42 -16.43
CA VAL A 85 32.46 -2.65 -16.47
C VAL A 85 33.08 -1.86 -17.62
N PRO A 86 34.16 -1.10 -17.41
CA PRO A 86 34.84 -0.38 -18.49
C PRO A 86 35.69 -1.29 -19.39
N VAL A 87 35.77 -2.60 -19.09
CA VAL A 87 36.67 -3.55 -19.76
C VAL A 87 36.06 -4.95 -19.79
N SER A 88 36.40 -5.73 -20.81
CA SER A 88 36.03 -7.14 -20.90
C SER A 88 36.92 -8.02 -20.01
N GLY A 89 36.35 -9.05 -19.39
CA GLY A 89 37.08 -9.99 -18.55
C GLY A 89 36.20 -11.00 -17.82
N GLU A 90 36.77 -11.71 -16.85
CA GLU A 90 36.03 -12.63 -15.97
C GLU A 90 36.01 -12.07 -14.55
N ILE A 91 34.84 -12.09 -13.88
CA ILE A 91 34.69 -11.65 -12.50
C ILE A 91 35.44 -12.62 -11.57
N GLN A 92 36.59 -12.20 -11.06
CA GLN A 92 37.39 -12.98 -10.10
C GLN A 92 36.77 -13.04 -8.72
N ASP A 93 36.12 -11.95 -8.30
CA ASP A 93 35.53 -11.81 -6.97
C ASP A 93 34.37 -10.81 -7.05
N MET A 94 33.21 -11.20 -6.54
CA MET A 94 32.05 -10.31 -6.35
C MET A 94 31.92 -10.09 -4.85
N ARG A 95 32.05 -8.85 -4.40
CA ARG A 95 32.13 -8.48 -2.99
C ARG A 95 30.81 -8.02 -2.39
N VAL A 96 29.78 -7.93 -3.22
CA VAL A 96 28.44 -7.49 -2.83
C VAL A 96 27.41 -8.53 -3.23
N SER A 97 26.34 -8.60 -2.46
CA SER A 97 25.15 -9.41 -2.72
C SER A 97 23.91 -8.52 -2.81
N PRO A 98 22.85 -8.96 -3.51
CA PRO A 98 21.54 -8.31 -3.45
C PRO A 98 21.10 -8.05 -2.00
N GLY A 99 20.70 -6.81 -1.72
CA GLY A 99 20.32 -6.32 -0.40
C GLY A 99 21.44 -5.64 0.41
N ASP A 100 22.70 -5.73 -0.02
CA ASP A 100 23.81 -5.07 0.67
C ASP A 100 23.76 -3.54 0.46
N THR A 101 24.05 -2.78 1.51
CA THR A 101 24.27 -1.33 1.41
C THR A 101 25.71 -1.05 1.00
N VAL A 102 25.89 -0.19 -0.01
CA VAL A 102 27.20 0.20 -0.55
C VAL A 102 27.42 1.69 -0.40
N TYR A 103 28.66 2.06 -0.07
CA TYR A 103 29.11 3.45 0.02
C TYR A 103 29.96 3.82 -1.20
N PRO A 104 30.12 5.13 -1.47
CA PRO A 104 31.08 5.59 -2.46
C PRO A 104 32.48 4.99 -2.20
N HIS A 105 33.10 4.51 -3.27
CA HIS A 105 34.39 3.82 -3.32
C HIS A 105 34.46 2.40 -2.76
N ASP A 106 33.36 1.85 -2.25
CA ASP A 106 33.30 0.42 -1.90
C ASP A 106 33.55 -0.44 -3.15
N ILE A 107 34.27 -1.54 -2.95
CA ILE A 107 34.61 -2.46 -4.04
C ILE A 107 33.40 -3.36 -4.27
N LEU A 108 32.85 -3.31 -5.48
CA LEU A 108 31.73 -4.14 -5.91
C LEU A 108 32.25 -5.46 -6.48
N ALA A 109 33.16 -5.37 -7.46
CA ALA A 109 33.69 -6.53 -8.15
C ALA A 109 35.17 -6.36 -8.52
N VAL A 110 35.85 -7.47 -8.70
CA VAL A 110 37.21 -7.54 -9.24
C VAL A 110 37.18 -8.34 -10.54
N VAL A 111 37.58 -7.74 -11.65
CA VAL A 111 37.60 -8.35 -12.98
C VAL A 111 39.03 -8.70 -13.39
N SER A 112 39.26 -9.94 -13.83
CA SER A 112 40.55 -10.35 -14.40
C SER A 112 40.71 -9.84 -15.82
N GLN A 113 41.90 -9.32 -16.11
CA GLN A 113 42.28 -8.89 -17.46
C GLN A 113 43.50 -9.69 -17.92
N PRO A 114 43.29 -10.87 -18.55
CA PRO A 114 44.39 -11.74 -18.96
C PRO A 114 45.32 -11.07 -19.99
N GLU A 115 44.79 -10.20 -20.84
CA GLU A 115 45.55 -9.48 -21.88
C GLU A 115 46.50 -8.44 -21.27
N LEU A 116 45.99 -7.53 -20.43
CA LEU A 116 46.80 -6.53 -19.73
C LEU A 116 47.82 -7.16 -18.78
N ARG A 117 47.48 -8.31 -18.17
CA ARG A 117 48.43 -9.08 -17.35
C ARG A 117 49.58 -9.63 -18.19
N ALA A 118 49.29 -10.20 -19.36
CA ALA A 118 50.31 -10.73 -20.26
C ALA A 118 51.23 -9.63 -20.80
N GLU A 119 50.69 -8.44 -21.09
CA GLU A 119 51.48 -7.30 -21.55
C GLU A 119 52.37 -6.74 -20.43
N LEU A 120 51.86 -6.65 -19.20
CA LEU A 120 52.67 -6.26 -18.02
C LEU A 120 53.80 -7.27 -17.78
N GLU A 121 53.52 -8.57 -17.89
CA GLU A 121 54.53 -9.63 -17.74
C GLU A 121 55.60 -9.55 -18.83
N ALA A 122 55.20 -9.29 -20.10
CA ALA A 122 56.12 -9.08 -21.20
C ALA A 122 57.02 -7.85 -21.01
N LEU A 123 56.46 -6.74 -20.52
CA LEU A 123 57.22 -5.52 -20.19
C LEU A 123 58.22 -5.75 -19.05
N MET A 124 57.85 -6.53 -18.03
CA MET A 124 58.75 -6.87 -16.93
C MET A 124 59.84 -7.90 -17.32
N ALA A 125 59.58 -8.73 -18.33
CA ALA A 125 60.53 -9.72 -18.84
C ALA A 125 61.54 -9.16 -19.86
N ALA A 126 61.40 -7.89 -20.25
CA ALA A 126 62.31 -7.25 -21.20
C ALA A 126 63.72 -7.05 -20.62
N GLU A 127 64.74 -7.15 -21.50
CA GLU A 127 66.17 -7.06 -21.14
C GLU A 127 66.55 -5.71 -20.48
N THR A 128 65.76 -4.66 -20.75
CA THR A 128 65.82 -3.36 -20.07
C THR A 128 64.41 -3.00 -19.60
N PRO A 129 64.06 -3.27 -18.33
CA PRO A 129 62.74 -2.94 -17.81
C PRO A 129 62.56 -1.43 -17.78
N ASP A 130 61.60 -0.92 -18.57
CA ASP A 130 61.13 0.45 -18.41
C ASP A 130 60.21 0.49 -17.17
N GLU A 131 60.82 0.76 -16.01
CA GLU A 131 60.12 0.82 -14.73
C GLU A 131 58.98 1.85 -14.74
N ALA A 132 59.11 2.94 -15.51
CA ALA A 132 58.08 3.96 -15.62
C ALA A 132 56.88 3.46 -16.44
N ALA A 133 57.13 2.82 -17.59
CA ALA A 133 56.07 2.22 -18.39
C ALA A 133 55.36 1.06 -17.66
N ALA A 134 56.12 0.22 -16.95
CA ALA A 134 55.57 -0.87 -16.15
C ALA A 134 54.73 -0.36 -14.96
N ALA A 135 55.16 0.73 -14.31
CA ALA A 135 54.37 1.38 -13.25
C ALA A 135 53.07 1.98 -13.80
N GLN A 136 53.11 2.62 -14.97
CA GLN A 136 51.92 3.17 -15.63
C GLN A 136 50.91 2.08 -16.00
N LYS A 137 51.35 1.02 -16.68
CA LYS A 137 50.51 -0.15 -17.03
C LYS A 137 49.92 -0.84 -15.81
N ARG A 138 50.69 -0.94 -14.71
CA ARG A 138 50.19 -1.51 -13.45
C ARG A 138 49.07 -0.65 -12.85
N GLN A 139 49.19 0.67 -12.92
CA GLN A 139 48.15 1.58 -12.41
C GLN A 139 46.86 1.46 -13.24
N GLU A 140 47.00 1.38 -14.56
CA GLU A 140 45.88 1.14 -15.50
C GLU A 140 45.19 -0.20 -15.21
N TYR A 141 45.97 -1.27 -15.00
CA TYR A 141 45.44 -2.57 -14.61
C TYR A 141 44.64 -2.50 -13.30
N ILE A 142 45.16 -1.85 -12.26
CA ILE A 142 44.45 -1.76 -10.96
C ILE A 142 43.17 -0.93 -11.09
N ALA A 143 43.23 0.20 -11.80
CA ALA A 143 42.08 1.08 -11.99
C ALA A 143 40.96 0.41 -12.79
N ALA A 144 41.30 -0.36 -13.82
CA ALA A 144 40.32 -1.06 -14.65
C ALA A 144 39.84 -2.40 -14.04
N SER A 145 40.64 -3.05 -13.18
CA SER A 145 40.29 -4.35 -12.61
C SER A 145 39.41 -4.28 -11.36
N VAL A 146 39.35 -3.14 -10.67
CA VAL A 146 38.58 -2.99 -9.43
C VAL A 146 37.41 -2.06 -9.68
N ILE A 147 36.21 -2.64 -9.78
CA ILE A 147 34.99 -1.88 -9.96
C ILE A 147 34.48 -1.42 -8.60
N ARG A 148 34.22 -0.12 -8.50
CA ARG A 148 33.80 0.53 -7.26
C ARG A 148 32.46 1.21 -7.46
N SER A 149 31.72 1.39 -6.36
CA SER A 149 30.53 2.24 -6.39
C SER A 149 30.94 3.70 -6.44
N ASP A 150 30.28 4.50 -7.29
CA ASP A 150 30.41 5.95 -7.30
C ASP A 150 29.37 6.64 -6.40
N THR A 151 28.36 5.88 -5.94
CA THR A 151 27.21 6.40 -5.21
C THR A 151 26.93 5.59 -3.95
N TYR A 152 26.16 6.19 -3.04
CA TYR A 152 25.53 5.47 -1.94
C TYR A 152 24.23 4.80 -2.41
N GLY A 153 23.98 3.58 -1.97
CA GLY A 153 22.76 2.87 -2.37
C GLY A 153 22.66 1.45 -1.83
N VAL A 154 21.60 0.76 -2.25
CA VAL A 154 21.37 -0.66 -1.94
C VAL A 154 21.49 -1.48 -3.21
N VAL A 155 22.22 -2.59 -3.16
CA VAL A 155 22.40 -3.49 -4.30
C VAL A 155 21.07 -4.20 -4.60
N LEU A 156 20.57 -4.02 -5.81
CA LEU A 156 19.36 -4.66 -6.32
C LEU A 156 19.72 -6.04 -6.89
N ASP A 157 20.64 -6.04 -7.85
CA ASP A 157 21.14 -7.24 -8.51
C ASP A 157 22.65 -7.17 -8.66
N ALA A 158 23.29 -8.34 -8.72
CA ALA A 158 24.73 -8.46 -8.94
C ALA A 158 25.05 -9.76 -9.69
N LYS A 159 26.00 -9.68 -10.63
CA LYS A 159 26.60 -10.85 -11.29
C LYS A 159 27.34 -11.73 -10.29
N HIS A 160 27.69 -12.94 -10.73
CA HIS A 160 28.38 -13.91 -9.89
C HIS A 160 29.86 -13.99 -10.23
N ARG A 161 30.63 -14.48 -9.27
CA ARG A 161 32.02 -14.86 -9.50
C ARG A 161 32.11 -15.93 -10.60
N GLY A 162 33.01 -15.71 -11.56
CA GLY A 162 33.22 -16.58 -12.72
C GLY A 162 32.41 -16.17 -13.96
N ASP A 163 31.52 -15.18 -13.85
CA ASP A 163 30.81 -14.66 -15.01
C ASP A 163 31.78 -13.92 -15.95
N ILE A 164 31.60 -14.13 -17.24
CA ILE A 164 32.33 -13.41 -18.30
C ILE A 164 31.54 -12.16 -18.65
N VAL A 165 32.22 -11.02 -18.63
CA VAL A 165 31.66 -9.70 -18.91
C VAL A 165 32.41 -9.04 -20.05
N SER A 166 31.69 -8.27 -20.85
CA SER A 166 32.22 -7.42 -21.91
C SER A 166 32.32 -5.98 -21.45
N GLU A 167 33.06 -5.16 -22.19
CA GLU A 167 33.04 -3.72 -22.02
C GLU A 167 31.60 -3.17 -22.09
N ASN A 168 31.25 -2.33 -21.11
CA ASN A 168 29.93 -1.77 -20.83
C ASN A 168 28.85 -2.77 -20.40
N ASP A 169 29.20 -4.04 -20.14
CA ASP A 169 28.24 -4.96 -19.53
C ASP A 169 27.93 -4.53 -18.08
N GLU A 170 26.66 -4.63 -17.70
CA GLU A 170 26.21 -4.40 -16.34
C GLU A 170 26.63 -5.54 -15.42
N ILE A 171 27.30 -5.20 -14.32
CA ILE A 171 27.70 -6.15 -13.28
C ILE A 171 26.85 -6.08 -12.01
N ALA A 172 26.25 -4.93 -11.75
CA ALA A 172 25.39 -4.72 -10.59
C ALA A 172 24.42 -3.58 -10.87
N SER A 173 23.25 -3.65 -10.25
CA SER A 173 22.27 -2.57 -10.25
C SER A 173 22.10 -2.07 -8.82
N LEU A 174 22.11 -0.75 -8.62
CA LEU A 174 22.03 -0.11 -7.31
C LEU A 174 20.79 0.78 -7.23
N ALA A 175 19.97 0.65 -6.20
CA ALA A 175 18.96 1.65 -5.87
C ALA A 175 19.64 2.86 -5.23
N LEU A 176 19.44 4.04 -5.83
CA LEU A 176 20.01 5.28 -5.34
C LEU A 176 19.28 5.72 -4.07
N MET A 177 20.04 5.96 -3.01
CA MET A 177 19.54 6.52 -1.76
C MET A 177 20.38 7.73 -1.37
N GLU A 178 19.80 8.67 -0.63
CA GLU A 178 20.61 9.71 0.02
C GLU A 178 21.14 9.15 1.35
N GLU A 179 22.42 9.36 1.61
CA GLU A 179 23.09 8.88 2.82
C GLU A 179 22.38 9.42 4.07
N GLY A 180 21.98 8.53 4.97
CA GLY A 180 21.25 8.90 6.20
C GLY A 180 19.75 9.17 6.00
N THR A 181 19.21 8.97 4.79
CA THR A 181 17.77 9.00 4.55
C THR A 181 17.24 7.58 4.34
N ASN A 182 16.20 7.22 5.09
CA ASN A 182 15.40 6.02 4.83
C ASN A 182 14.10 6.41 4.14
N ASN A 183 14.22 7.13 3.01
CA ASN A 183 13.05 7.56 2.26
C ASN A 183 12.56 6.41 1.37
N TYR A 184 11.65 5.60 1.95
CA TYR A 184 10.94 4.58 1.21
C TYR A 184 9.83 5.23 0.38
N GLN A 185 9.85 4.95 -0.91
CA GLN A 185 8.76 5.29 -1.80
C GLN A 185 8.03 4.01 -2.20
N ILE A 186 6.74 4.12 -2.48
CA ILE A 186 5.97 3.05 -3.11
C ILE A 186 5.75 3.45 -4.55
N ILE A 187 6.17 2.58 -5.47
CA ILE A 187 5.93 2.74 -6.89
C ILE A 187 4.76 1.83 -7.27
N CYS A 188 3.71 2.42 -7.79
CA CYS A 188 2.50 1.74 -8.23
C CYS A 188 2.34 1.90 -9.74
N TYR A 189 1.89 0.84 -10.42
CA TYR A 189 1.55 0.89 -11.84
C TYR A 189 0.07 0.58 -12.00
N VAL A 190 -0.71 1.61 -12.28
CA VAL A 190 -2.17 1.50 -12.30
C VAL A 190 -2.73 1.75 -13.70
N PRO A 191 -3.86 1.13 -14.09
CA PRO A 191 -4.51 1.45 -15.36
C PRO A 191 -4.83 2.94 -15.50
N ALA A 192 -4.83 3.45 -16.74
CA ALA A 192 -5.08 4.87 -17.00
C ALA A 192 -6.42 5.39 -16.43
N ASP A 193 -7.47 4.56 -16.38
CA ASP A 193 -8.76 4.94 -15.77
C ASP A 193 -8.66 5.13 -14.25
N THR A 194 -7.83 4.31 -13.60
CA THR A 194 -7.52 4.42 -12.17
C THR A 194 -6.70 5.68 -11.92
N ALA A 195 -5.65 5.93 -12.72
CA ALA A 195 -4.78 7.10 -12.59
C ALA A 195 -5.54 8.43 -12.70
N ARG A 196 -6.54 8.53 -13.59
CA ARG A 196 -7.38 9.74 -13.75
C ARG A 196 -8.15 10.14 -12.49
N ARG A 197 -8.34 9.22 -11.55
CA ARG A 197 -9.02 9.47 -10.27
C ARG A 197 -8.03 9.85 -9.17
N LEU A 198 -6.74 9.71 -9.41
CA LEU A 198 -5.67 9.99 -8.47
C LEU A 198 -5.13 11.40 -8.69
N SER A 199 -4.63 12.02 -7.62
CA SER A 199 -3.97 13.32 -7.68
C SER A 199 -2.91 13.44 -6.60
N ALA A 200 -1.87 14.22 -6.86
CA ALA A 200 -0.84 14.51 -5.87
C ALA A 200 -1.45 15.11 -4.59
N GLY A 201 -0.96 14.67 -3.43
CA GLY A 201 -1.44 15.07 -2.11
C GLY A 201 -2.54 14.19 -1.52
N MET A 202 -3.11 13.24 -2.26
CA MET A 202 -4.07 12.27 -1.68
C MET A 202 -3.39 11.39 -0.63
N GLU A 203 -4.10 11.12 0.47
CA GLU A 203 -3.63 10.22 1.52
C GLU A 203 -3.64 8.77 1.04
N ALA A 204 -2.59 8.04 1.37
CA ALA A 204 -2.43 6.63 1.05
C ALA A 204 -2.10 5.83 2.31
N GLN A 205 -2.82 4.74 2.51
CA GLN A 205 -2.59 3.79 3.60
C GLN A 205 -1.94 2.53 3.04
N VAL A 206 -0.65 2.34 3.31
CA VAL A 206 0.18 1.30 2.70
C VAL A 206 0.37 0.14 3.67
N CYS A 207 0.04 -1.07 3.26
CA CYS A 207 0.23 -2.28 4.05
C CYS A 207 1.02 -3.32 3.22
N PRO A 208 2.10 -3.91 3.74
CA PRO A 208 2.72 -5.07 3.09
C PRO A 208 1.70 -6.19 2.87
N SER A 209 1.68 -6.76 1.67
CA SER A 209 0.60 -7.67 1.22
C SER A 209 0.57 -9.00 1.99
N PHE A 210 1.65 -9.36 2.69
CA PHE A 210 1.74 -10.55 3.52
C PHE A 210 1.30 -10.33 4.98
N LEU A 211 0.99 -9.09 5.36
CA LEU A 211 0.58 -8.74 6.72
C LEU A 211 -0.92 -8.51 6.83
N SER A 212 -1.49 -8.82 8.00
CA SER A 212 -2.86 -8.44 8.35
C SER A 212 -2.88 -6.98 8.80
N ARG A 213 -3.68 -6.17 8.10
CA ARG A 213 -3.92 -4.76 8.42
C ARG A 213 -4.51 -4.58 9.82
N GLU A 214 -5.34 -5.54 10.27
CA GLU A 214 -5.97 -5.51 11.58
C GLU A 214 -4.97 -5.72 12.73
N GLU A 215 -3.95 -6.54 12.50
CA GLU A 215 -2.93 -6.87 13.50
C GLU A 215 -1.76 -5.89 13.48
N TYR A 216 -1.22 -5.57 12.30
CA TYR A 216 -0.01 -4.76 12.13
C TYR A 216 -0.30 -3.29 11.79
N GLY A 217 -1.53 -2.94 11.44
CA GLY A 217 -1.86 -1.60 10.96
C GLY A 217 -1.39 -1.36 9.52
N TYR A 218 -1.08 -0.11 9.22
CA TYR A 218 -0.61 0.37 7.92
C TYR A 218 0.35 1.55 8.10
N MET A 219 1.18 1.80 7.11
CA MET A 219 2.03 2.97 7.02
C MET A 219 1.26 4.14 6.40
N TYR A 220 1.45 5.33 6.97
CA TYR A 220 0.89 6.56 6.40
C TYR A 220 1.76 7.07 5.25
N GLY A 221 1.14 7.44 4.14
CA GLY A 221 1.81 8.03 3.00
C GLY A 221 0.91 9.00 2.24
N TYR A 222 1.46 9.63 1.21
CA TYR A 222 0.72 10.50 0.31
C TYR A 222 1.22 10.33 -1.11
N ILE A 223 0.32 10.54 -2.08
CA ILE A 223 0.69 10.55 -3.49
C ILE A 223 1.61 11.75 -3.75
N GLU A 224 2.87 11.47 -4.08
CA GLU A 224 3.84 12.48 -4.49
C GLU A 224 3.57 12.92 -5.93
N SER A 225 3.36 11.96 -6.83
CA SER A 225 3.12 12.24 -8.24
C SER A 225 2.32 11.14 -8.95
N VAL A 226 1.63 11.54 -10.02
CA VAL A 226 0.91 10.67 -10.95
C VAL A 226 1.44 10.98 -12.35
N GLY A 227 1.87 9.96 -13.08
CA GLY A 227 2.38 10.12 -14.44
C GLY A 227 1.30 10.55 -15.44
N ASP A 228 1.70 11.33 -16.45
CA ASP A 228 0.78 11.78 -17.51
C ASP A 228 0.74 10.84 -18.73
N HIS A 229 1.68 9.89 -18.80
CA HIS A 229 1.88 9.02 -19.96
C HIS A 229 2.02 7.56 -19.54
N PRO A 230 1.63 6.62 -20.41
CA PRO A 230 1.86 5.20 -20.19
C PRO A 230 3.34 4.88 -19.99
N VAL A 231 3.63 4.05 -18.99
CA VAL A 231 4.98 3.56 -18.75
C VAL A 231 5.39 2.55 -19.82
N THR A 232 6.65 2.62 -20.23
CA THR A 232 7.30 1.62 -21.07
C THR A 232 8.16 0.69 -20.23
N ASP A 233 8.61 -0.42 -20.84
CA ASP A 233 9.51 -1.36 -20.16
C ASP A 233 10.83 -0.68 -19.72
N SER A 234 11.37 0.24 -20.52
CA SER A 234 12.58 0.98 -20.12
C SER A 234 12.33 1.96 -18.98
N ASP A 235 11.13 2.52 -18.86
CA ASP A 235 10.79 3.41 -17.74
C ASP A 235 10.75 2.61 -16.43
N ILE A 236 10.16 1.40 -16.47
CA ILE A 236 10.14 0.49 -15.33
C ILE A 236 11.57 0.10 -14.94
N GLU A 237 12.40 -0.29 -15.90
CA GLU A 237 13.81 -0.66 -15.62
C GLU A 237 14.61 0.52 -15.05
N ALA A 238 14.42 1.74 -15.55
CA ALA A 238 15.06 2.93 -14.99
C ALA A 238 14.58 3.24 -13.56
N ALA A 239 13.30 3.00 -13.27
CA ALA A 239 12.72 3.26 -11.95
C ALA A 239 13.10 2.21 -10.91
N VAL A 240 13.05 0.92 -11.26
CA VAL A 240 13.21 -0.19 -10.30
C VAL A 240 14.40 -1.12 -10.55
N GLY A 241 15.20 -0.87 -11.59
CA GLY A 241 16.38 -1.68 -11.98
C GLY A 241 16.02 -2.97 -12.71
N SER A 242 14.93 -3.65 -12.32
CA SER A 242 14.45 -4.86 -12.99
C SER A 242 12.94 -4.97 -12.92
N ARG A 243 12.33 -5.36 -14.05
CA ARG A 243 10.88 -5.63 -14.14
C ARG A 243 10.41 -6.69 -13.13
N GLN A 244 11.28 -7.62 -12.75
CA GLN A 244 10.93 -8.69 -11.81
C GLN A 244 10.45 -8.16 -10.45
N TYR A 245 10.93 -6.98 -10.04
CA TYR A 245 10.48 -6.37 -8.78
C TYR A 245 9.02 -5.95 -8.80
N VAL A 246 8.46 -5.65 -9.98
CA VAL A 246 7.12 -5.10 -10.11
C VAL A 246 6.13 -6.10 -10.69
N GLU A 247 6.61 -7.27 -11.13
CA GLU A 247 5.81 -8.25 -11.87
C GLU A 247 4.52 -8.67 -11.14
N GLU A 248 4.56 -8.78 -9.81
CA GLU A 248 3.39 -9.13 -8.99
C GLU A 248 2.32 -8.01 -8.93
N VAL A 249 2.72 -6.75 -9.10
CA VAL A 249 1.82 -5.60 -9.00
C VAL A 249 1.38 -5.06 -10.36
N LEU A 250 2.07 -5.46 -11.44
CA LEU A 250 1.72 -5.05 -12.80
C LEU A 250 0.37 -5.64 -13.20
N SER A 251 -0.52 -4.75 -13.64
CA SER A 251 -1.80 -5.12 -14.27
C SER A 251 -1.65 -5.19 -15.80
N GLU A 252 -2.60 -5.82 -16.49
CA GLU A 252 -2.57 -5.84 -17.95
C GLU A 252 -2.93 -4.46 -18.55
N GLY A 253 -2.36 -4.15 -19.72
CA GLY A 253 -2.70 -2.98 -20.52
C GLY A 253 -1.77 -1.78 -20.34
N SER A 254 -2.32 -0.58 -20.60
CA SER A 254 -1.59 0.68 -20.53
C SER A 254 -1.57 1.20 -19.10
N LEU A 255 -0.42 1.13 -18.44
CA LEU A 255 -0.24 1.50 -17.03
C LEU A 255 0.38 2.89 -16.90
N ILE A 256 0.03 3.58 -15.82
CA ILE A 256 0.57 4.87 -15.41
C ILE A 256 1.32 4.68 -14.10
N GLU A 257 2.52 5.25 -13.99
CA GLU A 257 3.28 5.28 -12.74
C GLU A 257 2.61 6.23 -11.75
N VAL A 258 2.47 5.78 -10.51
CA VAL A 258 2.06 6.60 -9.37
C VAL A 258 3.08 6.39 -8.26
N ARG A 259 3.63 7.49 -7.76
CA ARG A 259 4.66 7.48 -6.71
C ARG A 259 4.07 7.97 -5.41
N ILE A 260 4.26 7.19 -4.35
CA ILE A 260 3.74 7.48 -3.01
C ILE A 260 4.92 7.58 -2.06
N THR A 261 5.00 8.67 -1.33
CA THR A 261 6.03 8.85 -0.30
C THR A 261 5.48 8.39 1.04
N ILE A 262 6.26 7.57 1.76
CA ILE A 262 5.92 7.12 3.11
C ILE A 262 6.32 8.20 4.12
N THR A 263 5.43 8.44 5.09
CA THR A 263 5.69 9.39 6.17
C THR A 263 6.67 8.76 7.15
N LEU A 264 7.70 9.52 7.54
CA LEU A 264 8.70 9.05 8.48
C LEU A 264 8.30 9.36 9.93
N ASP A 265 8.54 8.42 10.83
CA ASP A 265 8.40 8.61 12.26
C ASP A 265 9.74 9.12 12.83
N PRO A 266 9.83 10.37 13.30
CA PRO A 266 11.07 10.93 13.84
C PRO A 266 11.50 10.26 15.15
N GLU A 267 10.62 9.50 15.82
CA GLU A 267 10.92 8.79 17.06
C GLU A 267 11.35 7.33 16.82
N ALA A 268 11.39 6.89 15.56
CA ALA A 268 11.73 5.51 15.17
C ALA A 268 13.25 5.21 15.19
N GLU A 269 13.98 5.73 16.19
CA GLU A 269 15.38 5.36 16.39
C GLU A 269 15.49 3.89 16.88
N GLY A 270 16.24 3.07 16.15
CA GLY A 270 16.52 1.67 16.53
C GLY A 270 15.41 0.66 16.21
N THR A 271 14.37 1.06 15.47
CA THR A 271 13.35 0.17 14.91
C THR A 271 13.81 -0.47 13.59
N ALA A 272 13.07 -1.46 13.10
CA ALA A 272 13.40 -2.12 11.84
C ALA A 272 13.20 -1.21 10.61
N ASN A 273 12.31 -0.20 10.74
CA ASN A 273 12.04 0.79 9.72
C ASN A 273 11.68 2.14 10.36
N SER A 274 11.86 3.23 9.62
CA SER A 274 11.55 4.60 10.04
C SER A 274 10.18 5.09 9.57
N ALA A 275 9.29 4.21 9.11
CA ALA A 275 7.96 4.61 8.65
C ALA A 275 7.03 4.89 9.84
N LEU A 276 6.10 5.82 9.66
CA LEU A 276 5.03 6.07 10.62
C LEU A 276 3.90 5.06 10.41
N TRP A 277 3.71 4.18 11.39
CA TRP A 277 2.66 3.17 11.38
C TRP A 277 1.45 3.58 12.22
N SER A 278 0.26 3.16 11.80
CA SER A 278 -0.97 3.30 12.58
C SER A 278 -1.00 2.39 13.81
N ASN A 279 -0.16 1.36 13.84
CA ASN A 279 0.05 0.48 14.99
C ASN A 279 1.56 0.24 15.21
N PRO A 280 2.10 0.48 16.42
CA PRO A 280 3.52 0.32 16.70
C PRO A 280 4.11 -1.07 16.43
N ILE A 281 3.29 -2.12 16.36
CA ILE A 281 3.74 -3.48 16.00
C ILE A 281 4.39 -3.47 14.59
N GLY A 282 3.89 -2.64 13.67
CA GLY A 282 4.43 -2.50 12.31
C GLY A 282 5.88 -2.00 12.26
N ASN A 283 6.35 -1.28 13.29
CA ASN A 283 7.74 -0.78 13.36
C ASN A 283 8.78 -1.91 13.46
N THR A 284 8.34 -3.15 13.74
CA THR A 284 9.21 -4.33 13.81
C THR A 284 9.42 -5.01 12.45
N VAL A 285 8.67 -4.61 11.42
CA VAL A 285 8.71 -5.21 10.09
C VAL A 285 9.86 -4.57 9.29
N PRO A 286 10.85 -5.33 8.82
CA PRO A 286 11.86 -4.78 7.91
C PRO A 286 11.22 -4.44 6.56
N LEU A 287 11.47 -3.25 6.04
CA LEU A 287 11.05 -2.84 4.70
C LEU A 287 12.18 -3.15 3.72
N SER A 288 11.91 -4.01 2.76
CA SER A 288 12.87 -4.43 1.74
C SER A 288 12.44 -3.94 0.36
N THR A 289 13.40 -3.63 -0.49
CA THR A 289 13.15 -3.30 -1.90
C THR A 289 12.39 -4.43 -2.62
N GLY A 290 11.41 -4.06 -3.43
CA GLY A 290 10.56 -5.01 -4.16
C GLY A 290 9.45 -5.64 -3.33
N MET A 291 9.32 -5.30 -2.04
CA MET A 291 8.22 -5.79 -1.20
C MET A 291 6.88 -5.28 -1.73
N ALA A 292 5.97 -6.19 -2.10
CA ALA A 292 4.63 -5.84 -2.55
C ALA A 292 3.76 -5.31 -1.42
N CYS A 293 3.04 -4.23 -1.68
CA CYS A 293 2.11 -3.60 -0.77
C CYS A 293 0.72 -3.47 -1.41
N ASP A 294 -0.30 -3.64 -0.57
CA ASP A 294 -1.67 -3.21 -0.83
C ASP A 294 -1.85 -1.78 -0.29
N ILE A 295 -2.29 -0.88 -1.17
CA ILE A 295 -2.44 0.54 -0.88
C ILE A 295 -3.90 0.92 -1.02
N LEU A 296 -4.40 1.58 0.01
CA LEU A 296 -5.74 2.16 0.02
C LEU A 296 -5.60 3.68 -0.06
N VAL A 297 -5.97 4.25 -1.20
CA VAL A 297 -5.95 5.71 -1.43
C VAL A 297 -7.29 6.32 -1.04
N VAL A 298 -7.25 7.39 -0.26
CA VAL A 298 -8.45 8.15 0.14
C VAL A 298 -8.71 9.22 -0.94
N LEU A 299 -9.78 9.03 -1.73
CA LEU A 299 -10.11 9.93 -2.84
C LEU A 299 -10.84 11.19 -2.39
N ASP A 300 -11.82 11.02 -1.51
CA ASP A 300 -12.69 12.07 -1.01
C ASP A 300 -13.42 11.60 0.26
N GLU A 301 -13.64 12.52 1.20
CA GLU A 301 -14.46 12.28 2.39
C GLU A 301 -15.91 12.71 2.09
N GLN A 302 -16.72 11.77 1.60
CA GLN A 302 -18.12 12.09 1.30
C GLN A 302 -19.00 12.03 2.54
N LYS A 303 -19.96 12.95 2.63
CA LYS A 303 -20.96 12.91 3.71
C LYS A 303 -22.07 11.91 3.37
N PRO A 304 -22.51 11.05 4.29
CA PRO A 304 -23.53 10.02 4.06
C PRO A 304 -24.82 10.54 3.42
N TYR A 305 -25.25 11.78 3.71
CA TYR A 305 -26.47 12.33 3.13
C TYR A 305 -26.38 12.54 1.60
N GLU A 306 -25.17 12.71 1.04
CA GLU A 306 -24.97 12.92 -0.39
C GLU A 306 -25.23 11.66 -1.20
N LEU A 307 -24.99 10.47 -0.62
CA LEU A 307 -25.29 9.18 -1.22
C LEU A 307 -26.80 8.94 -1.39
N LEU A 308 -27.62 9.44 -0.46
CA LEU A 308 -29.08 9.28 -0.50
C LEU A 308 -29.77 10.21 -1.51
N LEU A 309 -29.15 11.34 -1.87
CA LEU A 309 -29.71 12.32 -2.80
C LEU A 309 -29.34 12.05 -4.27
N ARG A 310 -28.40 11.13 -4.51
CA ARG A 310 -27.88 10.79 -5.84
C ARG A 310 -28.55 9.56 -6.48
N SER A 311 -29.45 8.87 -5.77
CA SER A 311 -30.27 7.76 -6.30
C SER A 311 -31.55 8.26 -6.97
#